data_AF-A0A665UGQ9-F1
#
_entry.id   AF-A0A665UGQ9-F1
#
_cell.length_a   1.000
_cell.length_b   1.000
_cell.length_c   1.000
_cell.angle_alpha   90.00
_cell.angle_beta   90.00
_cell.angle_gamma   90.00
#
_symmetry.space_group_name_H-M   'P 1'
#
loop_
_entity.id
_entity.type
_entity.pdbx_description
1 polymer ?
#
loop_
_entity_poly.entity_id
_entity_poly.type
_entity_poly.pdbx_seq_one_letter_code
_entity_poly.pdbx_strand_id
1 'polypeptide(L)'
;MFAFIICILTLQEVHSACNVADICPENTKVQTEIADKHNAFRRAVQPTASDMLRMDYSAEVAVSAQAWVDRCILAHGAPSTRMLNGYELGENLFYASTPMSWTAVIGAWHSEVSFYLYPNGSTNGHAIGHYTQVVWNSSYKVGCGMKLCYDNIYLYGCHYYRAGNFYKWPPYKAGPPCASCPDACQDNLCNNPCPHINKYLNCPNLKKIFGCSNKLVSAWCPASCECTSRIIPVS
;
A
#
# COMPACT_ATOMS: atom_id res chain seq x y z
N MET A 1 26.41 20.29 -36.31
CA MET A 1 26.64 20.44 -34.85
C MET A 1 25.41 21.03 -34.13
N PHE A 2 24.20 20.56 -34.46
CA PHE A 2 22.94 21.12 -33.91
C PHE A 2 21.92 20.06 -33.45
N ALA A 3 22.09 18.78 -33.82
CA ALA A 3 21.18 17.70 -33.40
C ALA A 3 21.46 17.14 -31.99
N PHE A 4 22.67 17.36 -31.45
CA PHE A 4 23.05 16.88 -30.11
C PHE A 4 22.60 17.81 -28.96
N ILE A 5 22.27 19.07 -29.25
CA ILE A 5 21.91 20.06 -28.22
C ILE A 5 20.42 19.99 -27.86
N ILE A 6 19.55 19.64 -28.82
CA ILE A 6 18.09 19.53 -28.59
C ILE A 6 17.75 18.33 -27.69
N CYS A 7 18.54 17.25 -27.74
CA CYS A 7 18.32 16.07 -26.89
C CYS A 7 18.72 16.32 -25.42
N ILE A 8 19.62 17.28 -25.15
CA ILE A 8 20.02 17.63 -23.79
C ILE A 8 18.98 18.56 -23.13
N LEU A 9 18.36 19.45 -23.91
CA LEU A 9 17.35 20.39 -23.40
C LEU A 9 16.02 19.69 -23.04
N THR A 10 15.64 18.62 -23.74
CA THR A 10 14.47 17.81 -23.35
C THR A 10 14.75 16.89 -22.14
N LEU A 11 16.01 16.59 -21.83
CA LEU A 11 16.41 15.86 -20.61
C LEU A 11 16.55 16.78 -19.38
N GLN A 12 16.68 18.10 -19.59
CA GLN A 12 16.83 19.09 -18.52
C GLN A 12 15.49 19.63 -18.00
N GLU A 13 14.42 19.67 -18.81
CA GLU A 13 13.07 20.03 -18.31
C GLU A 13 12.36 18.90 -17.56
N VAL A 14 12.89 17.67 -17.61
CA VAL A 14 12.34 16.50 -16.91
C VAL A 14 13.02 16.28 -15.54
N HIS A 15 13.98 17.13 -15.16
CA HIS A 15 14.51 17.21 -13.79
C HIS A 15 13.57 17.97 -12.84
N SER A 16 12.33 17.49 -12.88
CA SER A 16 11.40 17.26 -11.78
C SER A 16 10.80 18.48 -11.08
N ALA A 17 9.56 18.80 -11.47
CA ALA A 17 8.57 19.53 -10.70
C ALA A 17 8.56 19.21 -9.18
N CYS A 18 8.84 17.95 -8.81
CA CYS A 18 8.92 17.56 -7.40
C CYS A 18 10.15 18.14 -6.67
N ASN A 19 11.26 18.44 -7.37
CA ASN A 19 12.47 19.01 -6.76
C ASN A 19 12.23 20.46 -6.35
N VAL A 20 11.51 21.22 -7.18
CA VAL A 20 11.15 22.62 -6.88
C VAL A 20 10.27 22.70 -5.63
N ALA A 21 9.39 21.73 -5.44
CA ALA A 21 8.49 21.65 -4.30
C ALA A 21 9.07 20.86 -3.10
N ASP A 22 10.27 20.27 -3.21
CA ASP A 22 10.90 19.37 -2.22
C ASP A 22 9.98 18.18 -1.80
N ILE A 23 9.27 17.59 -2.76
CA ILE A 23 8.32 16.49 -2.57
C ILE A 23 8.69 15.22 -3.35
N CYS A 24 9.92 15.13 -3.87
CA CYS A 24 10.36 13.98 -4.64
C CYS A 24 10.39 12.70 -3.78
N PRO A 25 9.73 11.61 -4.18
CA PRO A 25 9.68 10.37 -3.40
C PRO A 25 11.03 9.65 -3.30
N GLU A 26 12.05 10.06 -4.06
CA GLU A 26 13.44 9.61 -3.92
C GLU A 26 14.14 10.22 -2.69
N ASN A 27 13.66 11.37 -2.20
CA ASN A 27 14.21 12.03 -1.01
C ASN A 27 13.85 11.24 0.25
N THR A 28 14.85 10.82 1.03
CA THR A 28 14.65 10.01 2.23
C THR A 28 13.75 10.69 3.28
N LYS A 29 13.75 12.03 3.36
CA LYS A 29 12.83 12.77 4.23
C LYS A 29 11.37 12.61 3.78
N VAL A 30 11.12 12.65 2.47
CA VAL A 30 9.80 12.43 1.88
C VAL A 30 9.37 10.97 2.05
N GLN A 31 10.28 10.02 1.92
CA GLN A 31 10.01 8.60 2.18
C GLN A 31 9.59 8.37 3.64
N THR A 32 10.30 8.99 4.59
CA THR A 32 9.93 8.99 6.01
C THR A 32 8.58 9.65 6.23
N GLU A 33 8.32 10.82 5.64
CA GLU A 33 7.01 11.50 5.71
C GLU A 33 5.87 10.59 5.26
N ILE A 34 6.03 9.93 4.11
CA ILE A 34 5.04 9.00 3.55
C ILE A 34 4.76 7.86 4.53
N ALA A 35 5.80 7.16 4.99
CA ALA A 35 5.64 6.02 5.90
C ALA A 35 5.04 6.45 7.26
N ASP A 36 5.53 7.55 7.82
CA ASP A 36 5.05 8.08 9.11
C ASP A 36 3.60 8.53 9.02
N LYS A 37 3.19 9.16 7.93
CA LYS A 37 1.80 9.58 7.73
C LYS A 37 0.85 8.39 7.65
N HIS A 38 1.23 7.34 6.92
CA HIS A 38 0.46 6.09 6.90
C HIS A 38 0.38 5.48 8.30
N ASN A 39 1.51 5.36 9.00
CA ASN A 39 1.54 4.75 10.34
C ASN A 39 0.74 5.56 11.36
N ALA A 40 0.72 6.89 11.29
CA ALA A 40 -0.12 7.72 12.14
C ALA A 40 -1.62 7.41 11.96
N PHE A 41 -2.08 7.28 10.71
CA PHE A 41 -3.46 6.89 10.43
C PHE A 41 -3.77 5.45 10.86
N ARG A 42 -2.85 4.52 10.60
CA ARG A 42 -2.98 3.09 10.97
C ARG A 42 -3.10 2.89 12.48
N ARG A 43 -2.42 3.69 13.30
CA ARG A 43 -2.54 3.67 14.77
C ARG A 43 -3.87 4.21 15.28
N ALA A 44 -4.46 5.14 14.54
CA ALA A 44 -5.62 5.93 14.97
C ALA A 44 -6.97 5.36 14.49
N VAL A 45 -6.98 4.19 13.85
CA VAL A 45 -8.20 3.59 13.30
C VAL A 45 -9.25 3.33 14.37
N GLN A 46 -10.53 3.48 13.98
CA GLN A 46 -11.67 3.13 14.80
C GLN A 46 -12.62 2.19 14.01
N PRO A 47 -13.03 1.04 14.58
CA PRO A 47 -12.56 0.48 15.86
C PRO A 47 -11.05 0.18 15.85
N THR A 48 -10.43 0.09 17.02
CA THR A 48 -8.98 -0.19 17.11
C THR A 48 -8.64 -1.54 16.47
N ALA A 49 -7.43 -1.67 15.92
CA ALA A 49 -6.97 -2.86 15.22
C ALA A 49 -5.99 -3.69 16.06
N SER A 50 -6.22 -5.00 16.12
CA SER A 50 -5.37 -5.94 16.86
C SER A 50 -4.16 -6.47 16.08
N ASP A 51 -4.17 -6.33 14.76
CA ASP A 51 -3.25 -7.00 13.83
C ASP A 51 -2.64 -6.04 12.78
N MET A 52 -2.74 -4.73 13.02
CA MET A 52 -2.26 -3.71 12.09
C MET A 52 -0.73 -3.72 12.01
N LEU A 53 -0.16 -4.10 10.87
CA LEU A 53 1.30 -4.02 10.70
C LEU A 53 1.77 -2.58 10.58
N ARG A 54 2.96 -2.32 11.09
CA ARG A 54 3.74 -1.13 10.75
C ARG A 54 4.08 -1.16 9.26
N MET A 55 3.98 0.00 8.63
CA MET A 55 4.32 0.21 7.23
C MET A 55 5.70 0.87 7.12
N ASP A 56 6.59 0.28 6.33
CA ASP A 56 7.88 0.87 6.01
C ASP A 56 7.94 1.31 4.54
N TYR A 57 8.72 2.35 4.24
CA TYR A 57 8.95 2.74 2.85
C TYR A 57 9.83 1.71 2.13
N SER A 58 9.52 1.40 0.87
CA SER A 58 10.25 0.43 0.06
C SER A 58 10.60 0.99 -1.30
N ALA A 59 11.90 1.13 -1.56
CA ALA A 59 12.41 1.54 -2.86
C ALA A 59 12.00 0.57 -3.98
N GLU A 60 11.98 -0.73 -3.71
CA GLU A 60 11.53 -1.76 -4.68
C GLU A 60 10.07 -1.56 -5.10
N VAL A 61 9.18 -1.24 -4.15
CA VAL A 61 7.78 -0.91 -4.43
C VAL A 61 7.66 0.44 -5.15
N ALA A 62 8.50 1.41 -4.79
CA ALA A 62 8.52 2.74 -5.38
C ALA A 62 8.89 2.71 -6.88
N VAL A 63 9.82 1.82 -7.28
CA VAL A 63 10.13 1.59 -8.70
C VAL A 63 8.87 1.20 -9.48
N SER A 64 8.02 0.33 -8.92
CA SER A 64 6.77 -0.07 -9.56
C SER A 64 5.77 1.09 -9.64
N ALA A 65 5.63 1.88 -8.57
CA ALA A 65 4.73 3.04 -8.55
C ALA A 65 5.17 4.14 -9.52
N GLN A 66 6.46 4.46 -9.55
CA GLN A 66 7.03 5.44 -10.48
C GLN A 66 6.82 5.00 -11.93
N ALA A 67 7.09 3.74 -12.25
CA ALA A 67 6.84 3.19 -13.58
C ALA A 67 5.37 3.28 -14.01
N TRP A 68 4.41 3.26 -13.07
CA TRP A 68 3.01 3.49 -13.38
C TRP A 68 2.71 4.96 -13.70
N VAL A 69 3.09 5.88 -12.82
CA VAL A 69 2.79 7.31 -13.00
C VAL A 69 3.53 7.93 -14.19
N ASP A 70 4.69 7.38 -14.58
CA ASP A 70 5.42 7.79 -15.78
C ASP A 70 4.61 7.60 -17.07
N ARG A 71 3.60 6.73 -17.05
CA ARG A 71 2.69 6.52 -18.19
C ARG A 71 1.68 7.64 -18.36
N CYS A 72 1.50 8.49 -17.34
CA CYS A 72 0.53 9.57 -17.33
C CYS A 72 -0.91 9.12 -17.66
N ILE A 73 -1.30 7.96 -17.14
CA ILE A 73 -2.67 7.43 -17.22
C ILE A 73 -3.37 7.71 -15.88
N LEU A 74 -4.38 8.57 -15.90
CA LEU A 74 -5.15 8.98 -14.70
C LEU A 74 -6.21 7.94 -14.31
N ALA A 75 -5.86 6.66 -14.40
CA ALA A 75 -6.72 5.54 -14.09
C ALA A 75 -5.88 4.38 -13.56
N HIS A 76 -6.51 3.46 -12.83
CA HIS A 76 -5.86 2.24 -12.38
C HIS A 76 -5.54 1.29 -13.55
N GLY A 77 -4.43 0.59 -13.43
CA GLY A 77 -4.07 -0.52 -14.31
C GLY A 77 -4.76 -1.82 -13.95
N ALA A 78 -4.65 -2.81 -14.84
CA ALA A 78 -4.97 -4.18 -14.49
C ALA A 78 -4.05 -4.66 -13.35
N PRO A 79 -4.55 -5.44 -12.37
CA PRO A 79 -3.74 -6.12 -11.36
C PRO A 79 -2.38 -6.67 -11.83
N SER A 80 -2.37 -7.30 -13.00
CA SER A 80 -1.18 -7.91 -13.60
C SER A 80 -0.08 -6.92 -13.97
N THR A 81 -0.35 -5.61 -14.00
CA THR A 81 0.66 -4.58 -14.29
C THR A 81 1.46 -4.16 -13.06
N ARG A 82 1.11 -4.66 -11.88
CA ARG A 82 1.75 -4.30 -10.61
C ARG A 82 2.00 -5.55 -9.75
N MET A 83 2.90 -6.41 -10.24
CA MET A 83 3.32 -7.64 -9.58
C MET A 83 4.73 -7.51 -9.01
N LEU A 84 4.94 -7.94 -7.77
CA LEU A 84 6.27 -8.00 -7.15
C LEU A 84 6.43 -9.30 -6.36
N ASN A 85 7.49 -10.04 -6.66
CA ASN A 85 7.80 -11.33 -6.01
C ASN A 85 6.61 -12.33 -6.03
N GLY A 86 5.87 -12.33 -7.14
CA GLY A 86 4.69 -13.20 -7.33
C GLY A 86 3.40 -12.69 -6.69
N TYR A 87 3.39 -11.48 -6.14
CA TYR A 87 2.21 -10.89 -5.46
C TYR A 87 1.72 -9.63 -6.15
N GLU A 88 0.41 -9.46 -6.19
CA GLU A 88 -0.21 -8.20 -6.61
C GLU A 88 0.08 -7.11 -5.56
N LEU A 89 0.46 -5.94 -6.05
CA LEU A 89 0.56 -4.71 -5.27
C LEU A 89 -0.80 -3.98 -5.25
N GLY A 90 -1.14 -3.39 -4.11
CA GLY A 90 -2.23 -2.41 -4.05
C GLY A 90 -1.83 -1.10 -4.73
N GLU A 91 -2.80 -0.22 -5.02
CA GLU A 91 -2.55 1.05 -5.71
C GLU A 91 -3.53 2.12 -5.23
N ASN A 92 -3.01 3.28 -4.86
CA ASN A 92 -3.79 4.52 -4.72
C ASN A 92 -3.22 5.57 -5.67
N LEU A 93 -4.09 6.27 -6.39
CA LEU A 93 -3.74 7.36 -7.29
C LEU A 93 -4.35 8.67 -6.83
N PHE A 94 -3.70 9.79 -7.13
CA PHE A 94 -4.19 11.13 -6.87
C PHE A 94 -3.67 12.06 -7.95
N TYR A 95 -4.43 13.08 -8.33
CA TYR A 95 -3.95 14.09 -9.26
C TYR A 95 -4.41 15.49 -8.85
N ALA A 96 -3.59 16.48 -9.17
CA ALA A 96 -3.85 17.89 -8.88
C ALA A 96 -3.28 18.80 -9.98
N SER A 97 -3.77 20.03 -10.06
CA SER A 97 -3.26 21.07 -10.97
C SER A 97 -2.04 21.82 -10.41
N THR A 98 -1.67 21.56 -9.15
CA THR A 98 -0.51 22.13 -8.48
C THR A 98 0.22 21.06 -7.67
N PRO A 99 1.52 21.23 -7.36
CA PRO A 99 2.24 20.34 -6.46
C PRO A 99 1.60 20.33 -5.06
N MET A 100 1.46 19.13 -4.48
CA MET A 100 0.86 18.89 -3.16
C MET A 100 1.86 18.09 -2.32
N SER A 101 1.93 18.37 -1.02
CA SER A 101 2.73 17.53 -0.11
C SER A 101 2.16 16.12 -0.02
N TRP A 102 3.02 15.13 0.22
CA TRP A 102 2.58 13.76 0.41
C TRP A 102 1.65 13.61 1.61
N THR A 103 1.86 14.38 2.68
CA THR A 103 0.91 14.48 3.80
C THR A 103 -0.49 14.87 3.35
N ALA A 104 -0.64 15.80 2.40
CA ALA A 104 -1.93 16.22 1.87
C ALA A 104 -2.55 15.15 0.97
N VAL A 105 -1.75 14.52 0.10
CA VAL A 105 -2.20 13.43 -0.80
C VAL A 105 -2.71 12.23 0.01
N ILE A 106 -1.92 11.75 0.98
CA ILE A 106 -2.30 10.64 1.85
C ILE A 106 -3.48 11.03 2.75
N GLY A 107 -3.54 12.30 3.18
CA GLY A 107 -4.69 12.86 3.89
C GLY A 107 -5.98 12.83 3.06
N ALA A 108 -5.91 13.12 1.77
CA ALA A 108 -7.05 13.05 0.86
C ALA A 108 -7.56 11.60 0.71
N TRP A 109 -6.65 10.63 0.53
CA TRP A 109 -7.01 9.21 0.52
C TRP A 109 -7.65 8.75 1.83
N HIS A 110 -7.06 9.15 2.96
CA HIS A 110 -7.60 8.81 4.28
C HIS A 110 -8.96 9.46 4.55
N SER A 111 -9.25 10.62 3.97
CA SER A 111 -10.49 11.36 4.23
C SER A 111 -11.77 10.58 3.90
N GLU A 112 -11.69 9.56 3.03
CA GLU A 112 -12.81 8.66 2.75
C GLU A 112 -13.31 7.91 3.99
N VAL A 113 -12.56 7.90 5.10
CA VAL A 113 -13.03 7.40 6.41
C VAL A 113 -14.37 8.00 6.83
N SER A 114 -14.69 9.24 6.43
CA SER A 114 -15.98 9.88 6.71
C SER A 114 -17.18 9.14 6.11
N PHE A 115 -16.94 8.33 5.08
CA PHE A 115 -17.96 7.53 4.39
C PHE A 115 -17.84 6.04 4.72
N TYR A 116 -16.91 5.65 5.58
CA TYR A 116 -16.65 4.26 5.89
C TYR A 116 -17.38 3.80 7.16
N LEU A 117 -17.96 2.60 7.09
CA LEU A 117 -18.50 1.86 8.22
C LEU A 117 -17.79 0.50 8.30
N TYR A 118 -17.08 0.27 9.41
CA TYR A 118 -16.47 -1.02 9.70
C TYR A 118 -17.57 -2.12 9.76
N PRO A 119 -17.37 -3.30 9.15
CA PRO A 119 -16.10 -3.83 8.64
C PRO A 119 -15.77 -3.51 7.18
N ASN A 120 -16.73 -3.10 6.35
CA ASN A 120 -16.57 -3.15 4.89
C ASN A 120 -17.67 -2.41 4.13
N GLY A 121 -18.36 -1.47 4.78
CA GLY A 121 -19.47 -0.72 4.19
C GLY A 121 -19.11 0.73 3.86
N SER A 122 -19.64 1.22 2.74
CA SER A 122 -19.80 2.67 2.53
C SER A 122 -21.14 3.09 3.13
N THR A 123 -21.17 4.19 3.88
CA THR A 123 -22.39 4.69 4.55
C THR A 123 -23.39 5.31 3.58
N ASN A 124 -22.92 5.75 2.41
CA ASN A 124 -23.70 6.52 1.44
C ASN A 124 -23.36 6.19 -0.03
N GLY A 125 -22.64 5.11 -0.29
CA GLY A 125 -22.22 4.69 -1.63
C GLY A 125 -21.00 5.42 -2.19
N HIS A 126 -20.38 6.34 -1.44
CA HIS A 126 -19.11 6.95 -1.83
C HIS A 126 -17.96 5.94 -1.80
N ALA A 127 -16.92 6.24 -2.60
CA ALA A 127 -15.68 5.47 -2.61
C ALA A 127 -15.00 5.50 -1.24
N ILE A 128 -14.48 4.34 -0.84
CA ILE A 128 -13.77 4.10 0.43
C ILE A 128 -12.45 3.34 0.23
N GLY A 129 -12.12 3.01 -1.03
CA GLY A 129 -11.04 2.11 -1.38
C GLY A 129 -9.65 2.67 -1.09
N HIS A 130 -9.47 3.98 -1.20
CA HIS A 130 -8.20 4.60 -0.87
C HIS A 130 -7.95 4.56 0.64
N TYR A 131 -8.98 4.89 1.43
CA TYR A 131 -8.90 4.78 2.89
C TYR A 131 -8.61 3.34 3.32
N THR A 132 -9.40 2.35 2.86
CA THR A 132 -9.22 0.96 3.29
C THR A 132 -7.86 0.40 2.88
N GLN A 133 -7.26 0.87 1.78
CA GLN A 133 -5.88 0.50 1.41
C GLN A 133 -4.84 1.14 2.35
N VAL A 134 -4.99 2.41 2.71
CA VAL A 134 -4.10 3.09 3.68
C VAL A 134 -4.05 2.33 5.01
N VAL A 135 -5.20 1.80 5.44
CA VAL A 135 -5.35 1.06 6.71
C VAL A 135 -5.42 -0.46 6.54
N TRP A 136 -4.95 -1.01 5.42
CA TRP A 136 -4.97 -2.47 5.23
C TRP A 136 -3.90 -3.16 6.08
N ASN A 137 -4.29 -4.05 6.99
CA ASN A 137 -3.43 -4.62 8.04
C ASN A 137 -2.14 -5.24 7.51
N SER A 138 -2.20 -5.88 6.35
CA SER A 138 -1.16 -6.73 5.79
C SER A 138 -0.34 -6.06 4.70
N SER A 139 -0.72 -4.85 4.30
CA SER A 139 0.08 -3.98 3.44
C SER A 139 1.12 -3.27 4.30
N TYR A 140 2.32 -3.86 4.43
CA TYR A 140 3.36 -3.42 5.37
C TYR A 140 4.54 -2.72 4.70
N LYS A 141 4.54 -2.59 3.37
CA LYS A 141 5.46 -1.72 2.65
C LYS A 141 4.70 -0.83 1.68
N VAL A 142 5.16 0.41 1.54
CA VAL A 142 4.64 1.38 0.56
C VAL A 142 5.80 1.95 -0.23
N GLY A 143 5.57 2.23 -1.51
CA GLY A 143 6.49 2.97 -2.35
C GLY A 143 5.69 3.82 -3.31
N CYS A 144 6.15 5.04 -3.57
CA CYS A 144 5.37 6.03 -4.30
C CYS A 144 6.17 6.67 -5.42
N GLY A 145 5.45 7.15 -6.43
CA GLY A 145 5.97 7.90 -7.56
C GLY A 145 5.15 9.15 -7.82
N MET A 146 5.78 10.12 -8.49
CA MET A 146 5.13 11.35 -8.92
C MET A 146 5.58 11.73 -10.33
N LYS A 147 4.65 12.26 -11.13
CA LYS A 147 4.95 12.76 -12.47
C LYS A 147 4.14 14.01 -12.78
N LEU A 148 4.80 15.03 -13.33
CA LEU A 148 4.09 16.09 -14.07
C LEU A 148 3.76 15.55 -15.46
N CYS A 149 2.46 15.41 -15.72
CA CYS A 149 1.88 14.91 -16.96
C CYS A 149 1.44 16.06 -17.86
N TYR A 150 0.89 15.70 -19.03
CA TYR A 150 0.28 16.65 -19.96
C TYR A 150 -0.77 17.53 -19.25
N ASP A 151 -1.03 18.71 -19.81
CA ASP A 151 -1.99 19.69 -19.28
C ASP A 151 -1.70 20.18 -17.86
N ASN A 152 -0.42 20.15 -17.45
CA ASN A 152 0.05 20.57 -16.12
C ASN A 152 -0.60 19.78 -14.96
N ILE A 153 -0.90 18.49 -15.19
CA ILE A 153 -1.46 17.61 -14.17
C ILE A 153 -0.32 16.93 -13.40
N TYR A 154 -0.29 17.12 -12.09
CA TYR A 154 0.60 16.40 -11.19
C TYR A 154 -0.07 15.09 -10.77
N LEU A 155 0.42 13.97 -11.28
CA LEU A 155 -0.05 12.62 -10.95
C LEU A 155 0.83 12.02 -9.84
N TYR A 156 0.19 11.51 -8.80
CA TYR A 156 0.79 10.82 -7.66
C TYR A 156 0.26 9.39 -7.64
N GLY A 157 1.13 8.44 -7.31
CA GLY A 157 0.74 7.05 -7.15
C GLY A 157 1.54 6.40 -6.03
N CYS A 158 0.88 5.68 -5.14
CA CYS A 158 1.53 4.80 -4.18
C CYS A 158 1.11 3.36 -4.45
N HIS A 159 2.09 2.47 -4.52
CA HIS A 159 1.86 1.03 -4.50
C HIS A 159 2.09 0.48 -3.10
N TYR A 160 1.36 -0.59 -2.78
CA TYR A 160 1.38 -1.23 -1.46
C TYR A 160 1.80 -2.68 -1.62
N TYR A 161 2.87 -3.11 -0.95
CA TYR A 161 3.30 -4.50 -0.99
C TYR A 161 2.26 -5.37 -0.29
N ARG A 162 1.68 -6.29 -1.08
CA ARG A 162 0.42 -6.99 -0.82
C ARG A 162 -0.77 -6.07 -0.99
N ALA A 163 -1.55 -6.35 -2.03
CA ALA A 163 -2.82 -5.71 -2.28
C ALA A 163 -3.75 -5.84 -1.07
N GLY A 164 -4.49 -4.77 -0.80
CA GLY A 164 -5.63 -4.81 0.10
C GLY A 164 -6.95 -4.92 -0.65
N ASN A 165 -8.03 -4.47 -0.01
CA ASN A 165 -9.35 -4.29 -0.59
C ASN A 165 -9.97 -5.57 -1.16
N PHE A 166 -9.66 -6.72 -0.57
CA PHE A 166 -10.30 -7.98 -0.93
C PHE A 166 -11.80 -7.93 -0.65
N TYR A 167 -12.59 -8.35 -1.63
CA TYR A 167 -14.05 -8.26 -1.58
C TYR A 167 -14.61 -8.92 -0.31
N LYS A 168 -15.44 -8.18 0.44
CA LYS A 168 -16.05 -8.58 1.72
C LYS A 168 -15.06 -8.87 2.86
N TRP A 169 -13.78 -8.55 2.73
CA TRP A 169 -12.83 -8.64 3.84
C TRP A 169 -12.68 -7.27 4.53
N PRO A 170 -12.61 -7.24 5.87
CA PRO A 170 -12.29 -6.02 6.58
C PRO A 170 -10.82 -5.65 6.37
N PRO A 171 -10.47 -4.35 6.43
CA PRO A 171 -9.09 -3.90 6.29
C PRO A 171 -8.19 -4.37 7.42
N TYR A 172 -8.75 -4.66 8.60
CA TYR A 172 -8.02 -5.15 9.77
C TYR A 172 -8.94 -5.91 10.71
N LYS A 173 -8.39 -6.62 11.69
CA LYS A 173 -9.15 -7.30 12.74
C LYS A 173 -9.35 -6.37 13.93
N ALA A 174 -10.59 -5.95 14.15
CA ALA A 174 -10.96 -5.16 15.33
C ALA A 174 -10.55 -5.85 16.65
N GLY A 175 -10.01 -5.07 17.58
CA GLY A 175 -9.58 -5.51 18.91
C GLY A 175 -8.57 -4.56 19.54
N PRO A 176 -8.12 -4.82 20.79
CA PRO A 176 -7.10 -3.98 21.42
C PRO A 176 -5.83 -3.92 20.56
N PRO A 177 -5.18 -2.75 20.46
CA PRO A 177 -3.93 -2.60 19.71
C PRO A 177 -2.93 -3.70 20.02
N CYS A 178 -2.34 -4.27 18.97
CA CYS A 178 -1.35 -5.35 19.05
C CYS A 178 -1.79 -6.67 19.72
N ALA A 179 -3.08 -6.88 20.01
CA ALA A 179 -3.52 -8.13 20.66
C ALA A 179 -3.23 -9.41 19.83
N SER A 180 -3.00 -9.28 18.51
CA SER A 180 -2.59 -10.38 17.64
C SER A 180 -1.05 -10.50 17.49
N CYS A 181 -0.27 -9.64 18.13
CA CYS A 181 1.20 -9.59 18.04
C CYS A 181 1.86 -9.08 19.35
N PRO A 182 1.56 -9.68 20.52
CA PRO A 182 1.98 -9.15 21.83
C PRO A 182 3.51 -9.01 21.96
N ASP A 183 4.27 -9.94 21.38
CA ASP A 183 5.74 -9.96 21.44
C ASP A 183 6.41 -9.12 20.33
N ALA A 184 5.61 -8.48 19.48
CA ALA A 184 6.02 -7.85 18.23
C ALA A 184 5.28 -6.52 18.01
N CYS A 185 5.06 -5.78 19.10
CA CYS A 185 4.34 -4.51 19.09
C CYS A 185 5.30 -3.32 19.24
N GLN A 186 5.16 -2.33 18.38
CA GLN A 186 5.83 -1.05 18.50
C GLN A 186 4.82 0.06 18.23
N ASP A 187 4.55 0.89 19.24
CA ASP A 187 3.66 2.06 19.11
C ASP A 187 2.32 1.69 18.46
N ASN A 188 1.59 0.73 19.06
CA ASN A 188 0.31 0.21 18.60
C ASN A 188 0.29 -0.47 17.21
N LEU A 189 1.44 -0.76 16.61
CA LEU A 189 1.57 -1.48 15.34
C LEU A 189 2.39 -2.75 15.48
N CYS A 190 1.98 -3.81 14.81
CA CYS A 190 2.68 -5.09 14.72
C CYS A 190 3.93 -4.97 13.82
N ASN A 191 5.02 -5.67 14.13
CA ASN A 191 6.26 -5.68 13.35
C ASN A 191 6.72 -7.09 12.89
N ASN A 192 5.80 -8.06 12.92
CA ASN A 192 6.02 -9.47 12.61
C ASN A 192 5.22 -9.94 11.36
N PRO A 193 5.47 -9.39 10.16
CA PRO A 193 4.79 -9.86 8.95
C PRO A 193 5.14 -11.33 8.64
N CYS A 194 4.14 -12.13 8.28
CA CYS A 194 4.36 -13.44 7.70
C CYS A 194 4.97 -13.26 6.31
N PRO A 195 6.11 -13.89 5.95
CA PRO A 195 6.72 -13.73 4.63
C PRO A 195 5.95 -14.49 3.53
N HIS A 196 5.17 -15.50 3.91
CA HIS A 196 4.38 -16.30 2.99
C HIS A 196 2.98 -15.72 2.78
N ILE A 197 2.35 -16.13 1.69
CA ILE A 197 0.94 -15.85 1.39
C ILE A 197 0.27 -17.19 1.08
N ASN A 198 -0.95 -17.37 1.56
CA ASN A 198 -1.76 -18.51 1.19
C ASN A 198 -2.22 -18.39 -0.27
N LYS A 199 -2.50 -19.51 -0.93
CA LYS A 199 -3.12 -19.50 -2.25
C LYS A 199 -4.64 -19.34 -2.17
N TYR A 200 -5.23 -19.71 -1.04
CA TYR A 200 -6.68 -19.76 -0.86
C TYR A 200 -7.09 -19.18 0.50
N LEU A 201 -8.19 -18.41 0.48
CA LEU A 201 -8.81 -17.83 1.68
C LEU A 201 -9.19 -18.86 2.75
N ASN A 202 -9.55 -20.09 2.35
CA ASN A 202 -9.97 -21.16 3.27
C ASN A 202 -8.80 -21.97 3.85
N CYS A 203 -7.55 -21.55 3.64
CA CYS A 203 -6.36 -22.20 4.18
C CYS A 203 -6.38 -22.45 5.71
N PRO A 204 -6.91 -21.54 6.56
CA PRO A 204 -7.10 -21.84 7.98
C PRO A 204 -7.94 -23.08 8.24
N ASN A 205 -9.00 -23.29 7.44
CA ASN A 205 -9.87 -24.48 7.54
C ASN A 205 -9.16 -25.73 6.99
N LEU A 206 -8.46 -25.61 5.86
CA LEU A 206 -7.71 -26.73 5.28
C LEU A 206 -6.63 -27.26 6.23
N LYS A 207 -5.89 -26.36 6.89
CA LYS A 207 -4.93 -26.72 7.95
C LYS A 207 -5.60 -27.47 9.09
N LYS A 208 -6.78 -27.03 9.54
CA LYS A 208 -7.50 -27.67 10.65
C LYS A 208 -7.98 -29.08 10.31
N ILE A 209 -8.42 -29.31 9.07
CA ILE A 209 -9.00 -30.59 8.64
C ILE A 209 -7.90 -31.60 8.28
N PHE A 210 -6.91 -31.20 7.49
CA PHE A 210 -5.92 -32.12 6.90
C PHE A 210 -4.52 -32.01 7.53
N GLY A 211 -4.26 -30.98 8.32
CA GLY A 211 -2.94 -30.71 8.88
C GLY A 211 -1.92 -30.22 7.84
N CYS A 212 -0.79 -29.70 8.33
CA CYS A 212 0.31 -29.23 7.48
C CYS A 212 1.22 -30.35 6.99
N SER A 213 1.09 -31.57 7.52
CA SER A 213 1.77 -32.76 6.97
C SER A 213 1.19 -33.20 5.62
N ASN A 214 -0.01 -32.74 5.27
CA ASN A 214 -0.58 -32.95 3.95
C ASN A 214 0.17 -32.09 2.91
N LYS A 215 0.77 -32.73 1.90
CA LYS A 215 1.60 -32.06 0.88
C LYS A 215 0.87 -30.94 0.12
N LEU A 216 -0.41 -31.12 -0.18
CA LEU A 216 -1.19 -30.09 -0.89
C LEU A 216 -1.48 -28.89 0.01
N VAL A 217 -1.85 -29.14 1.28
CA VAL A 217 -2.08 -28.06 2.25
C VAL A 217 -0.79 -27.31 2.54
N SER A 218 0.33 -27.99 2.74
CA SER A 218 1.63 -27.32 2.91
C SER A 218 1.99 -26.44 1.72
N ALA A 219 1.74 -26.92 0.48
CA ALA A 219 2.08 -26.18 -0.73
C ALA A 219 1.13 -24.99 -1.00
N TRP A 220 -0.16 -25.14 -0.72
CA TRP A 220 -1.16 -24.09 -0.98
C TRP A 220 -1.37 -23.13 0.18
N CYS A 221 -1.01 -23.54 1.40
CA CYS A 221 -1.25 -22.78 2.63
C CYS A 221 0.02 -22.52 3.45
N PRO A 222 1.13 -22.09 2.83
CA PRO A 222 2.41 -21.94 3.53
C PRO A 222 2.30 -20.91 4.66
N ALA A 223 1.54 -19.82 4.49
CA ALA A 223 1.34 -18.84 5.57
C ALA A 223 0.61 -19.46 6.76
N SER A 224 -0.48 -20.20 6.52
CA SER A 224 -1.19 -20.88 7.61
C SER A 224 -0.33 -21.95 8.30
N CYS A 225 0.58 -22.60 7.57
CA CYS A 225 1.41 -23.68 8.10
C CYS A 225 2.66 -23.20 8.83
N GLU A 226 3.32 -22.16 8.33
CA GLU A 226 4.65 -21.74 8.79
C GLU A 226 4.60 -20.48 9.68
N CYS A 227 3.54 -19.66 9.60
CA CYS A 227 3.43 -18.42 10.36
C CYS A 227 2.50 -18.57 11.57
N THR A 228 3.01 -19.17 12.65
CA THR A 228 2.23 -19.37 13.89
C THR A 228 2.16 -18.14 14.80
N SER A 229 3.16 -17.26 14.75
CA SER A 229 3.28 -16.06 15.60
C SER A 229 3.43 -14.76 14.78
N ARG A 230 2.99 -14.77 13.52
CA ARG A 230 3.15 -13.65 12.58
C ARG A 230 1.80 -13.24 11.99
N ILE A 231 1.67 -11.98 11.60
CA ILE A 231 0.46 -11.49 10.92
C ILE A 231 0.39 -12.09 9.51
N ILE A 232 -0.64 -12.90 9.28
CA ILE A 232 -0.90 -13.57 7.99
C ILE A 232 -1.69 -12.62 7.09
N PRO A 233 -1.23 -12.37 5.85
CA PRO A 233 -1.99 -11.58 4.89
C PRO A 233 -3.24 -12.31 4.41
N VAL A 234 -4.28 -11.55 4.08
CA VAL A 234 -5.42 -12.07 3.31
C VAL A 234 -4.95 -12.33 1.87
N SER A 235 -5.44 -13.41 1.26
CA SER A 235 -5.01 -13.92 -0.04
C SER A 235 -6.15 -14.38 -0.93
#